data_AF-A0A350AVB8-F1
#
_entry.id   AF-A0A350AVB8-F1
#
_cell.length_a   1.000
_cell.length_b   1.000
_cell.length_c   1.000
_cell.angle_alpha   90.00
_cell.angle_beta   90.00
_cell.angle_gamma   90.00
#
_symmetry.space_group_name_H-M   'P 1'
#
loop_
_entity.id
_entity.type
_entity.pdbx_description
1 polymer ?
#
loop_
_entity_poly.entity_id
_entity_poly.type
_entity_poly.pdbx_seq_one_letter_code
_entity_poly.pdbx_strand_id
1 'polypeptide(L)'
;MTFVVKDKLIKFKAVEVSYSEAGDFEIVQASFNSECDCPEMGELDYEWKAYFMFSANFEFPGVANVEWNDGHDFGGGEIASFKLNRNNAYLEISEGLHFEASFELNEIQYFELIRYLKIIFRGIDNRLDISEN
;
A
#
# COMPACT_ATOMS: atom_id res chain seq x y z
N MET A 1 17.43 -5.95 -14.73
CA MET A 1 17.93 -5.99 -13.35
C MET A 1 17.88 -4.56 -12.86
N THR A 2 16.77 -4.19 -12.23
CA THR A 2 16.53 -2.82 -11.79
C THR A 2 17.22 -2.63 -10.45
N PHE A 3 18.04 -1.59 -10.34
CA PHE A 3 18.77 -1.28 -9.12
C PHE A 3 17.82 -0.48 -8.22
N VAL A 4 17.20 -1.13 -7.25
CA VAL A 4 16.50 -0.41 -6.18
C VAL A 4 17.55 0.40 -5.43
N VAL A 5 17.45 1.72 -5.48
CA VAL A 5 18.31 2.61 -4.70
C VAL A 5 17.95 2.39 -3.24
N LYS A 6 18.84 1.71 -2.51
CA LYS A 6 18.70 1.53 -1.05
C LYS A 6 18.54 2.88 -0.36
N ASP A 7 17.64 2.94 0.61
CA ASP A 7 17.30 4.11 1.44
C ASP A 7 16.57 5.25 0.68
N LYS A 8 15.90 4.94 -0.43
CA LYS A 8 15.02 5.90 -1.12
C LYS A 8 13.68 6.01 -0.37
N LEU A 9 13.30 7.25 -0.01
CA LEU A 9 12.00 7.57 0.54
C LEU A 9 11.12 8.26 -0.50
N ILE A 10 9.98 7.65 -0.80
CA ILE A 10 8.96 8.18 -1.71
C ILE A 10 7.82 8.76 -0.90
N LYS A 11 7.52 10.05 -1.11
CA LYS A 11 6.44 10.74 -0.43
C LYS A 11 5.35 11.12 -1.41
N PHE A 12 4.10 10.84 -1.08
CA PHE A 12 2.97 11.26 -1.90
C PHE A 12 1.72 11.55 -1.05
N LYS A 13 0.77 12.28 -1.64
CA LYS A 13 -0.60 12.39 -1.12
C LYS A 13 -1.44 11.32 -1.80
N ALA A 14 -1.94 10.36 -1.05
CA ALA A 14 -2.93 9.43 -1.53
C ALA A 14 -4.29 10.15 -1.60
N VAL A 15 -4.81 10.28 -2.82
CA VAL A 15 -6.16 10.82 -3.06
C VAL A 15 -7.21 9.72 -3.05
N GLU A 16 -6.77 8.48 -3.21
CA GLU A 16 -7.60 7.30 -3.11
C GLU A 16 -6.95 6.30 -2.15
N VAL A 17 -7.69 5.95 -1.09
CA VAL A 17 -7.38 4.80 -0.25
C VAL A 17 -8.52 3.82 -0.40
N SER A 18 -8.21 2.64 -0.92
CA SER A 18 -9.20 1.60 -1.21
C SER A 18 -8.87 0.32 -0.48
N TYR A 19 -9.91 -0.46 -0.20
CA TYR A 19 -9.83 -1.77 0.41
C TYR A 19 -10.96 -2.63 -0.15
N SER A 20 -10.65 -3.89 -0.44
CA SER A 20 -11.57 -4.79 -1.11
C SER A 20 -11.28 -6.24 -0.73
N GLU A 21 -12.28 -7.08 -0.94
CA GLU A 21 -12.17 -8.51 -0.78
C GLU A 21 -12.79 -9.24 -1.98
N ALA A 22 -12.35 -10.47 -2.20
CA ALA A 22 -12.94 -11.40 -3.15
C ALA A 22 -12.96 -12.81 -2.53
N GLY A 23 -13.97 -13.61 -2.92
CA GLY A 23 -14.09 -15.00 -2.49
C GLY A 23 -14.33 -15.17 -0.99
N ASP A 24 -15.18 -14.34 -0.36
CA ASP A 24 -15.48 -14.44 1.09
C ASP A 24 -14.20 -14.35 1.95
N PHE A 25 -13.48 -13.23 1.81
CA PHE A 25 -12.16 -12.99 2.41
C PHE A 25 -11.03 -13.94 1.97
N GLU A 26 -11.16 -14.72 0.90
CA GLU A 26 -10.06 -15.51 0.34
C GLU A 26 -8.91 -14.61 -0.16
N ILE A 27 -9.26 -13.48 -0.77
CA ILE A 27 -8.30 -12.46 -1.19
C ILE A 27 -8.71 -11.13 -0.58
N VAL A 28 -7.78 -10.48 0.12
CA VAL A 28 -8.00 -9.18 0.77
C VAL A 28 -6.92 -8.22 0.34
N GLN A 29 -7.32 -6.99 -0.04
CA GLN A 29 -6.42 -5.96 -0.55
C GLN A 29 -6.67 -4.62 0.13
N ALA A 30 -5.61 -3.81 0.23
CA ALA A 30 -5.69 -2.42 0.63
C ALA A 30 -4.63 -1.61 -0.13
N SER A 31 -4.98 -0.45 -0.67
CA SER A 31 -4.06 0.36 -1.48
C SER A 31 -4.14 1.86 -1.17
N PHE A 32 -3.03 2.55 -1.42
CA PHE A 32 -2.87 3.99 -1.28
C PHE A 32 -2.36 4.53 -2.60
N ASN A 33 -3.15 5.34 -3.30
CA ASN A 33 -2.86 5.78 -4.66
C ASN A 33 -2.80 7.30 -4.76
N SER A 34 -1.75 7.83 -5.37
CA SER A 34 -1.69 9.25 -5.75
C SER A 34 -2.66 9.57 -6.88
N GLU A 35 -2.96 10.86 -7.05
CA GLU A 35 -3.74 11.36 -8.18
C GLU A 35 -2.98 11.19 -9.51
N CYS A 36 -3.73 11.06 -10.62
CA CYS A 36 -3.23 11.37 -11.96
C CYS A 36 -3.75 12.75 -12.33
N ASP A 37 -2.89 13.63 -12.81
CA ASP A 37 -3.33 14.65 -13.77
C ASP A 37 -3.09 14.10 -15.18
N CYS A 38 -4.12 13.59 -15.84
CA CYS A 38 -4.10 13.44 -17.31
C CYS A 38 -5.47 13.83 -17.89
N PRO A 39 -5.65 15.12 -18.26
CA PRO A 39 -6.93 15.61 -18.78
C PRO A 39 -7.23 15.21 -20.22
N GLU A 40 -6.30 14.63 -20.98
CA GLU A 40 -6.52 14.34 -22.41
C GLU A 40 -5.82 13.04 -22.85
N MET A 41 -6.59 12.22 -23.60
CA MET A 41 -6.18 11.18 -24.55
C MET A 41 -6.00 9.73 -24.06
N GLY A 42 -6.67 8.83 -24.81
CA GLY A 42 -6.00 7.94 -25.76
C GLY A 42 -4.95 6.98 -25.21
N GLU A 43 -5.29 5.70 -25.27
CA GLU A 43 -4.48 4.51 -25.03
C GLU A 43 -2.95 4.73 -25.16
N LEU A 44 -2.23 4.30 -24.10
CA LEU A 44 -0.77 4.06 -24.02
C LEU A 44 0.09 5.24 -23.53
N ASP A 45 0.04 5.52 -22.22
CA ASP A 45 1.25 5.57 -21.37
C ASP A 45 0.83 5.74 -19.89
N TYR A 46 0.89 4.64 -19.13
CA TYR A 46 0.49 4.53 -17.71
C TYR A 46 1.57 4.99 -16.73
N GLU A 47 2.19 6.13 -16.98
CA GLU A 47 3.21 6.66 -16.09
C GLU A 47 2.58 7.92 -15.45
N TRP A 48 2.42 8.14 -14.16
CA TRP A 48 3.42 8.20 -13.10
C TRP A 48 2.69 8.29 -11.73
N LYS A 49 1.94 7.25 -11.33
CA LYS A 49 1.26 7.25 -10.03
C LYS A 49 2.10 6.54 -8.98
N ALA A 50 2.44 7.27 -7.93
CA ALA A 50 2.99 6.63 -6.74
C ALA A 50 1.87 5.87 -6.03
N TYR A 51 2.07 4.57 -5.81
CA TYR A 51 1.17 3.78 -5.01
C TYR A 51 1.90 2.66 -4.27
N PHE A 52 1.25 2.15 -3.24
CA PHE A 52 1.52 0.80 -2.76
C PHE A 52 0.20 0.10 -2.44
N MET A 53 0.18 -1.21 -2.64
CA MET A 53 -0.96 -2.08 -2.42
C MET A 53 -0.52 -3.33 -1.66
N PHE A 54 -1.20 -3.61 -0.55
CA PHE A 54 -1.09 -4.88 0.15
C PHE A 54 -2.08 -5.88 -0.42
N SER A 55 -1.67 -7.14 -0.46
CA SER A 55 -2.56 -8.26 -0.77
C SER A 55 -2.24 -9.46 0.11
N ALA A 56 -3.29 -10.11 0.61
CA ALA A 56 -3.20 -11.42 1.26
C ALA A 56 -4.14 -12.37 0.52
N ASN A 57 -3.61 -13.50 0.04
CA ASN A 57 -4.40 -14.61 -0.48
C ASN A 57 -4.31 -15.76 0.55
N PHE A 58 -5.47 -16.14 1.09
CA PHE A 58 -5.61 -17.17 2.13
C PHE A 58 -5.93 -18.56 1.57
N GLU A 59 -6.12 -18.70 0.25
CA GLU A 59 -6.18 -20.02 -0.41
C GLU A 59 -4.82 -20.72 -0.37
N PHE A 60 -3.73 -19.96 -0.28
CA PHE A 60 -2.37 -20.46 -0.20
C PHE A 60 -1.71 -20.04 1.12
N PRO A 61 -0.93 -20.92 1.76
CA PRO A 61 -0.14 -20.53 2.92
C PRO A 61 0.90 -19.48 2.51
N GLY A 62 0.83 -18.29 3.10
CA GLY A 62 1.73 -17.18 2.76
C GLY A 62 1.54 -15.96 3.68
N VAL A 63 2.51 -15.06 3.62
CA VAL A 63 2.44 -13.73 4.25
C VAL A 63 1.86 -12.72 3.26
N ALA A 64 1.35 -11.59 3.77
CA ALA A 64 0.95 -10.48 2.92
C ALA A 64 2.09 -10.03 2.02
N ASN A 65 1.75 -9.77 0.77
CA ASN A 65 2.64 -9.22 -0.23
C ASN A 65 2.37 -7.74 -0.41
N VAL A 66 3.38 -7.00 -0.84
CA VAL A 66 3.21 -5.63 -1.31
C VAL A 66 3.61 -5.51 -2.77
N GLU A 67 2.78 -4.78 -3.51
CA GLU A 67 3.07 -4.24 -4.83
C GLU A 67 3.21 -2.72 -4.71
N TRP A 68 4.09 -2.12 -5.50
CA TRP A 68 4.33 -0.69 -5.48
C TRP A 68 4.69 -0.14 -6.86
N ASN A 69 4.45 1.16 -7.03
CA ASN A 69 4.96 1.98 -8.12
C ASN A 69 5.43 3.31 -7.53
N ASP A 70 6.60 3.80 -7.91
CA ASP A 70 7.16 5.03 -7.38
C ASP A 70 7.01 6.25 -8.31
N GLY A 71 6.21 6.09 -9.36
CA GLY A 71 6.04 7.02 -10.47
C GLY A 71 6.97 6.73 -11.65
N HIS A 72 8.05 5.99 -11.45
CA HIS A 72 9.04 5.66 -12.49
C HIS A 72 9.22 4.16 -12.70
N ASP A 73 9.22 3.41 -11.61
CA ASP A 73 9.48 1.99 -11.55
C ASP A 73 8.37 1.30 -10.75
N PHE A 74 8.21 0.00 -10.99
CA PHE A 74 7.22 -0.82 -10.32
C PHE A 74 7.84 -2.11 -9.83
N GLY A 75 7.30 -2.64 -8.74
CA GLY A 75 7.80 -3.87 -8.18
C GLY A 75 6.88 -4.48 -7.14
N GLY A 76 7.34 -5.59 -6.60
CA GLY A 76 6.76 -6.20 -5.40
C GLY A 76 7.87 -6.53 -4.42
N GLY A 77 7.51 -6.87 -3.19
CA GLY A 77 8.50 -7.24 -2.19
C GLY A 77 7.92 -7.74 -0.89
N GLU A 78 8.83 -8.12 0.01
CA GLU A 78 8.47 -8.47 1.38
C GLU A 78 8.36 -7.19 2.23
N ILE A 79 7.23 -7.03 2.90
CA ILE A 79 6.97 -5.94 3.84
C ILE A 79 7.89 -6.11 5.05
N ALA A 80 8.78 -5.15 5.30
CA ALA A 80 9.60 -5.14 6.52
C ALA A 80 8.83 -4.53 7.69
N SER A 81 8.20 -3.37 7.47
CA SER A 81 7.34 -2.72 8.46
C SER A 81 6.26 -1.87 7.80
N PHE A 82 5.13 -1.71 8.48
CA PHE A 82 4.06 -0.80 8.09
C PHE A 82 3.50 -0.09 9.31
N LYS A 83 3.43 1.24 9.24
CA LYS A 83 2.88 2.09 10.29
C LYS A 83 1.71 2.88 9.76
N LEU A 84 0.60 2.85 10.47
CA LEU A 84 -0.60 3.61 10.15
C LEU A 84 -0.92 4.59 11.28
N ASN A 85 -1.08 5.85 10.93
CA ASN A 85 -1.60 6.90 11.78
C ASN A 85 -2.86 7.49 11.13
N ARG A 86 -3.54 8.41 11.82
CA ARG A 86 -4.85 8.95 11.38
C ARG A 86 -4.89 9.49 9.95
N ASN A 87 -3.77 10.05 9.46
CA ASN A 87 -3.66 10.74 8.17
C ASN A 87 -2.36 10.39 7.41
N ASN A 88 -1.63 9.37 7.84
CA ASN A 88 -0.35 9.01 7.26
C ASN A 88 -0.12 7.49 7.35
N ALA A 89 0.45 6.93 6.28
CA ALA A 89 0.89 5.55 6.21
C ALA A 89 2.37 5.51 5.81
N TYR A 90 3.17 4.77 6.57
CA TYR A 90 4.58 4.56 6.29
C TYR A 90 4.83 3.08 6.02
N LEU A 91 5.40 2.77 4.86
CA LEU A 91 5.77 1.42 4.44
C LEU A 91 7.28 1.33 4.28
N GLU A 92 7.85 0.27 4.81
CA GLU A 92 9.22 -0.16 4.56
C GLU A 92 9.19 -1.54 3.89
N ILE A 93 9.87 -1.65 2.76
CA ILE A 93 10.08 -2.91 2.05
C ILE A 93 11.49 -3.41 2.41
N SER A 94 11.65 -4.73 2.55
CA SER A 94 12.88 -5.38 3.05
C SER A 94 14.15 -5.07 2.23
N GLU A 95 14.01 -4.52 1.03
CA GLU A 95 15.10 -4.09 0.17
C GLU A 95 15.60 -2.65 0.46
N GLY A 96 15.03 -1.97 1.46
CA GLY A 96 15.38 -0.61 1.87
C GLY A 96 14.64 0.49 1.08
N LEU A 97 13.51 0.15 0.46
CA LEU A 97 12.62 1.12 -0.19
C LEU A 97 11.53 1.55 0.79
N HIS A 98 11.30 2.85 0.90
CA HIS A 98 10.36 3.41 1.85
C HIS A 98 9.30 4.27 1.16
N PHE A 99 8.04 4.16 1.60
CA PHE A 99 6.94 5.01 1.17
C PHE A 99 6.31 5.72 2.35
N GLU A 100 5.94 6.97 2.15
CA GLU A 100 5.15 7.77 3.08
C GLU A 100 3.97 8.39 2.32
N ALA A 101 2.77 7.90 2.60
CA ALA A 101 1.53 8.36 2.00
C ALA A 101 0.73 9.16 3.02
N SER A 102 0.48 10.44 2.73
CA SER A 102 -0.53 11.22 3.48
C SER A 102 -1.90 11.03 2.86
N PHE A 103 -2.96 11.01 3.67
CA PHE A 103 -4.33 10.81 3.19
C PHE A 103 -5.35 11.49 4.11
N GLU A 104 -6.56 11.64 3.61
CA GLU A 104 -7.70 12.17 4.36
C GLU A 104 -8.87 11.18 4.27
N LEU A 105 -9.21 10.56 5.40
CA LEU A 105 -10.34 9.64 5.50
C LEU A 105 -11.26 10.08 6.62
N ASN A 106 -12.57 9.92 6.41
CA ASN A 106 -13.52 10.05 7.52
C ASN A 106 -13.33 8.89 8.53
N GLU A 107 -14.01 8.99 9.67
CA GLU A 107 -13.86 8.03 10.76
C GLU A 107 -14.26 6.61 10.35
N ILE A 108 -15.37 6.46 9.61
CA ILE A 108 -15.86 5.16 9.12
C ILE A 108 -14.84 4.52 8.17
N GLN A 109 -14.36 5.29 7.19
CA GLN A 109 -13.36 4.82 6.22
C GLN A 109 -12.06 4.38 6.90
N TYR A 110 -11.62 5.11 7.92
CA TYR A 110 -10.40 4.78 8.65
C TYR A 110 -10.55 3.51 9.49
N PHE A 111 -11.70 3.31 10.16
CA PHE A 111 -11.95 2.08 10.89
C PHE A 111 -12.04 0.86 9.96
N GLU A 112 -12.67 1.00 8.79
CA GLU A 112 -12.69 -0.08 7.79
C GLU A 112 -11.27 -0.36 7.25
N LEU A 113 -10.49 0.66 6.92
CA LEU A 113 -9.09 0.49 6.53
C LEU A 113 -8.30 -0.30 7.59
N ILE A 114 -8.42 0.07 8.87
CA ILE A 114 -7.79 -0.66 9.99
C ILE A 114 -8.24 -2.12 10.02
N ARG A 115 -9.54 -2.39 9.83
CA ARG A 115 -10.08 -3.76 9.81
C ARG A 115 -9.44 -4.59 8.71
N TYR A 116 -9.36 -4.05 7.50
CA TYR A 116 -8.74 -4.75 6.36
C TYR A 116 -7.24 -4.98 6.57
N LEU A 117 -6.51 -3.97 7.05
CA LEU A 117 -5.08 -4.12 7.35
C LEU A 117 -4.83 -5.17 8.44
N LYS A 118 -5.66 -5.23 9.49
CA LYS A 118 -5.56 -6.29 10.51
C LYS A 118 -5.78 -7.70 9.93
N ILE A 119 -6.65 -7.83 8.94
CA ILE A 119 -6.87 -9.11 8.24
C ILE A 119 -5.65 -9.44 7.37
N ILE A 120 -5.18 -8.50 6.56
CA ILE A 120 -4.05 -8.68 5.65
C ILE A 120 -2.78 -9.09 6.42
N PHE A 121 -2.47 -8.40 7.52
CA PHE A 121 -1.29 -8.67 8.33
C PHE A 121 -1.49 -9.83 9.34
N ARG A 122 -2.62 -10.55 9.28
CA ARG A 122 -2.87 -11.70 10.17
C ARG A 122 -1.82 -12.79 9.92
N GLY A 123 -1.00 -13.07 10.93
CA GLY A 123 0.07 -14.08 10.84
C GLY A 123 1.44 -13.50 10.50
N ILE A 124 1.56 -12.18 10.37
CA ILE A 124 2.84 -11.47 10.21
C ILE A 124 3.10 -10.67 11.49
N ASP A 125 3.59 -11.37 12.51
CA ASP A 125 3.74 -10.78 13.85
C ASP A 125 4.67 -9.56 13.82
N ASN A 126 4.21 -8.46 14.45
CA ASN A 126 4.93 -7.22 14.73
C ASN A 126 5.31 -6.33 13.53
N ARG A 127 4.79 -6.59 12.32
CA ARG A 127 5.04 -5.70 11.16
C ARG A 127 4.01 -4.59 10.98
N LEU A 128 2.85 -4.69 11.61
CA LEU A 128 1.80 -3.67 11.61
C LEU A 128 1.81 -2.90 12.92
N ASP A 129 2.04 -1.59 12.85
CA ASP A 129 1.92 -0.65 13.96
C ASP A 129 0.80 0.34 13.64
N ILE A 130 -0.20 0.44 14.51
CA ILE A 130 -1.32 1.39 14.36
C ILE A 130 -1.30 2.32 15.56
N SER A 131 -1.05 3.61 15.32
CA SER A 131 -1.08 4.63 16.38
C SER A 131 -2.35 5.47 16.27
N GLU A 132 -3.01 5.68 17.42
CA GLU A 132 -4.28 6.42 17.53
C GLU A 132 -4.12 7.90 17.88
N ASN A 133 -2.94 8.50 17.63
CA ASN A 133 -2.69 9.91 17.96
C ASN A 133 -3.57 10.89 17.17
#